data_AF-A0A7R9UT75-F1
#
_entry.id   AF-A0A7R9UT75-F1
#
_cell.length_a   1.000
_cell.length_b   1.000
_cell.length_c   1.000
_cell.angle_alpha   90.00
_cell.angle_beta   90.00
_cell.angle_gamma   90.00
#
_symmetry.space_group_name_H-M   'P 1'
#
loop_
_entity.id
_entity.type
_entity.pdbx_description
1 polymer ?
#
loop_
_entity_poly.entity_id
_entity_poly.type
_entity_poly.pdbx_seq_one_letter_code
_entity_poly.pdbx_strand_id
1 'polypeptide(L)'
;GVVCGEIQAVLMQMRRSPRWALMRQNPAASSWTELVFRLQLARRAVASASGAGALSSVVYVPPLLDVVRSEQTSGHVTEAALAALHKLLQLDVLELDDELTARAALSSIVSSATHCRFEASDAASDEAVLMRLLHVLLACAGCSCRAQLPDTSVCERRGCAQIRKHA
;
A
#
# COMPACT_ATOMS: atom_id res chain seq x y z
N GLY A 1 -4.64 -6.95 -14.67
CA GLY A 1 -5.43 -6.59 -13.47
C GLY A 1 -4.90 -5.32 -12.85
N VAL A 2 -5.74 -4.59 -12.12
CA VAL A 2 -5.40 -3.28 -11.52
C VAL A 2 -4.13 -3.36 -10.66
N VAL A 3 -4.03 -4.36 -9.76
CA VAL A 3 -2.85 -4.56 -8.89
C VAL A 3 -1.53 -4.59 -9.67
N CYS A 4 -1.46 -5.35 -10.75
CA CYS A 4 -0.24 -5.44 -11.58
C CYS A 4 0.10 -4.10 -12.25
N GLY A 5 -0.93 -3.34 -12.67
CA GLY A 5 -0.77 -2.00 -13.23
C GLY A 5 -0.23 -1.00 -12.20
N GLU A 6 -0.73 -1.04 -10.97
CA GLU A 6 -0.28 -0.17 -9.88
C GLU A 6 1.16 -0.49 -9.45
N ILE A 7 1.53 -1.77 -9.30
CA ILE A 7 2.93 -2.15 -9.03
C ILE A 7 3.85 -1.68 -10.17
N GLN A 8 3.39 -1.82 -11.42
CA GLN A 8 4.14 -1.35 -12.58
C GLN A 8 4.32 0.17 -12.55
N ALA A 9 3.32 0.94 -12.13
CA ALA A 9 3.41 2.40 -12.00
C ALA A 9 4.51 2.81 -11.01
N VAL A 10 4.59 2.14 -9.85
CA VAL A 10 5.66 2.38 -8.86
C VAL A 10 7.04 2.05 -9.45
N LEU A 11 7.19 0.88 -10.08
CA LEU A 11 8.44 0.48 -10.75
C LEU A 11 8.85 1.49 -11.84
N MET A 12 7.89 2.09 -12.54
CA MET A 12 8.16 3.11 -13.55
C MET A 12 8.68 4.40 -12.93
N GLN A 13 8.17 4.83 -11.78
CA GLN A 13 8.73 5.99 -11.07
C GLN A 13 10.13 5.70 -10.52
N MET A 14 10.36 4.49 -9.97
CA MET A 14 11.69 4.09 -9.52
C MET A 14 12.72 4.15 -10.64
N ARG A 15 12.37 3.74 -11.87
CA ARG A 15 13.24 3.81 -13.05
C ARG A 15 13.61 5.23 -13.48
N ARG A 16 12.79 6.23 -13.13
CA ARG A 16 13.04 7.65 -13.44
C ARG A 16 13.95 8.31 -12.40
N SER A 17 14.14 7.68 -11.24
CA SER A 17 15.05 8.20 -10.22
C SER A 17 16.52 8.05 -10.67
N PRO A 18 17.37 9.06 -10.44
CA PRO A 18 18.81 8.94 -10.71
C PRO A 18 19.46 7.78 -9.93
N ARG A 19 18.87 7.39 -8.79
CA ARG A 19 19.31 6.21 -8.02
C ARG A 19 19.21 4.90 -8.79
N TRP A 20 18.31 4.78 -9.76
CA TRP A 20 18.21 3.58 -10.59
C TRP A 20 19.52 3.29 -11.35
N ALA A 21 20.17 4.33 -11.88
CA ALA A 21 21.45 4.19 -12.56
C ALA A 21 22.56 3.75 -11.59
N LEU A 22 22.59 4.36 -10.40
CA LEU A 22 23.58 4.03 -9.36
C LEU A 22 23.40 2.59 -8.83
N MET A 23 22.15 2.17 -8.59
CA MET A 23 21.81 0.80 -8.20
C MET A 23 22.33 -0.22 -9.21
N ARG A 24 22.23 0.06 -10.52
CA ARG A 24 22.75 -0.85 -11.56
C ARG A 24 24.28 -0.96 -11.57
N GLN A 25 24.99 0.08 -11.14
CA GLN A 25 26.45 0.08 -11.07
C GLN A 25 26.95 -0.68 -9.84
N ASN A 26 26.23 -0.58 -8.71
CA ASN A 26 26.57 -1.29 -7.47
C ASN A 26 25.33 -1.91 -6.79
N PRO A 27 24.81 -3.03 -7.31
CA PRO A 27 23.56 -3.62 -6.83
C PRO A 27 23.66 -4.20 -5.42
N ALA A 28 24.83 -4.72 -5.02
CA ALA A 28 25.04 -5.36 -3.72
C ALA A 28 24.99 -4.36 -2.55
N ALA A 29 25.25 -3.08 -2.79
CA ALA A 29 25.25 -2.04 -1.76
C ALA A 29 23.91 -1.28 -1.66
N SER A 30 22.93 -1.57 -2.53
CA SER A 30 21.72 -0.76 -2.67
C SER A 30 20.48 -1.45 -2.12
N SER A 31 19.86 -0.88 -1.10
CA SER A 31 18.53 -1.28 -0.60
C SER A 31 17.44 -1.20 -1.68
N TRP A 32 17.64 -0.35 -2.71
CA TRP A 32 16.75 -0.27 -3.86
C TRP A 32 16.72 -1.57 -4.65
N THR A 33 17.81 -2.34 -4.68
CA THR A 33 17.86 -3.65 -5.33
C THR A 33 16.81 -4.58 -4.72
N GLU A 34 16.69 -4.60 -3.39
CA GLU A 34 15.71 -5.42 -2.68
C GLU A 34 14.27 -4.93 -2.92
N LEU A 35 14.02 -3.63 -2.83
CA LEU A 35 12.70 -3.05 -3.12
C LEU A 35 12.23 -3.39 -4.53
N VAL A 36 13.10 -3.19 -5.52
CA VAL A 36 12.80 -3.49 -6.93
C VAL A 36 12.57 -4.97 -7.12
N PHE A 37 13.37 -5.84 -6.49
CA PHE A 37 13.21 -7.27 -6.56
C PHE A 37 11.85 -7.71 -6.00
N ARG A 38 11.48 -7.26 -4.79
CA ARG A 38 10.21 -7.62 -4.14
C ARG A 38 9.00 -7.14 -4.93
N LEU A 39 9.05 -5.92 -5.49
CA LEU A 39 8.00 -5.42 -6.39
C LEU A 39 7.89 -6.26 -7.67
N GLN A 40 9.01 -6.62 -8.30
CA GLN A 40 8.99 -7.47 -9.49
C GLN A 40 8.46 -8.87 -9.20
N LEU A 41 8.83 -9.46 -8.07
CA LEU A 41 8.34 -10.76 -7.63
C LEU A 41 6.82 -10.72 -7.40
N ALA A 42 6.32 -9.72 -6.67
CA ALA A 42 4.90 -9.54 -6.47
C ALA A 42 4.15 -9.32 -7.78
N ARG A 43 4.68 -8.48 -8.69
CA ARG A 43 4.08 -8.27 -10.01
C ARG A 43 3.96 -9.56 -10.82
N ARG A 44 5.01 -10.40 -10.80
CA ARG A 44 5.01 -11.70 -11.49
C ARG A 44 3.98 -12.64 -10.89
N ALA A 45 3.95 -12.76 -9.56
CA ALA A 45 2.96 -13.58 -8.86
C ALA A 45 1.53 -13.13 -9.18
N VAL A 46 1.27 -11.82 -9.19
CA VAL A 46 -0.03 -11.25 -9.53
C VAL A 46 -0.40 -11.51 -11.00
N ALA A 47 0.57 -11.43 -11.91
CA ALA A 47 0.35 -11.69 -13.32
C ALA A 47 0.11 -13.17 -13.63
N SER A 48 0.68 -14.08 -12.84
CA SER A 48 0.51 -15.53 -13.00
C SER A 48 -0.74 -16.09 -12.33
N ALA A 49 -1.39 -15.33 -11.43
CA ALA A 49 -2.61 -15.79 -10.78
C ALA A 49 -3.79 -15.74 -11.75
N SER A 50 -4.44 -16.89 -11.94
CA SER A 50 -5.62 -17.03 -12.78
C SER A 50 -6.88 -16.89 -11.93
N GLY A 51 -7.50 -15.70 -11.93
CA GLY A 51 -8.79 -15.43 -11.27
C GLY A 51 -8.71 -14.42 -10.12
N ALA A 52 -9.81 -13.69 -9.88
CA ALA A 52 -9.87 -12.60 -8.91
C ALA A 52 -9.69 -13.05 -7.45
N GLY A 53 -10.16 -14.26 -7.09
CA GLY A 53 -10.05 -14.82 -5.73
C GLY A 53 -8.74 -15.55 -5.44
N ALA A 54 -7.81 -15.63 -6.40
CA ALA A 54 -6.51 -16.28 -6.22
C ALA A 54 -5.42 -15.29 -5.74
N LEU A 55 -5.75 -14.00 -5.63
CA LEU A 55 -4.81 -12.93 -5.37
C LEU A 55 -4.94 -12.42 -3.94
N SER A 56 -4.10 -12.93 -3.04
CA SER A 56 -4.07 -12.43 -1.67
C SER A 56 -3.26 -11.14 -1.52
N SER A 57 -3.77 -10.18 -0.74
CA SER A 57 -3.08 -8.94 -0.39
C SER A 57 -1.72 -9.13 0.27
N VAL A 58 -1.49 -10.27 0.92
CA VAL A 58 -0.19 -10.66 1.49
C VAL A 58 0.92 -10.66 0.42
N VAL A 59 0.59 -10.86 -0.84
CA VAL A 59 1.57 -10.91 -1.93
C VAL A 59 1.98 -9.52 -2.40
N TYR A 60 1.05 -8.57 -2.50
CA TYR A 60 1.26 -7.30 -3.18
C TYR A 60 1.25 -6.06 -2.27
N VAL A 61 0.60 -6.12 -1.10
CA VAL A 61 0.59 -4.99 -0.15
C VAL A 61 1.96 -4.80 0.49
N PRO A 62 2.63 -5.83 1.07
CA PRO A 62 3.92 -5.64 1.73
C PRO A 62 4.99 -4.92 0.89
N PRO A 63 5.26 -5.29 -0.38
CA PRO A 63 6.29 -4.59 -1.17
C PRO A 63 5.95 -3.14 -1.48
N LEU A 64 4.65 -2.77 -1.55
CA LEU A 64 4.26 -1.36 -1.65
C LEU A 64 4.54 -0.62 -0.34
N LEU A 65 4.26 -1.24 0.81
CA LEU A 65 4.54 -0.66 2.12
C LEU A 65 6.03 -0.49 2.39
N ASP A 66 6.88 -1.37 1.87
CA ASP A 66 8.33 -1.24 1.98
C ASP A 66 8.86 0.00 1.27
N VAL A 67 8.25 0.38 0.14
CA VAL A 67 8.55 1.64 -0.55
C VAL A 67 8.14 2.82 0.35
N VAL A 68 6.93 2.80 0.92
CA VAL A 68 6.40 3.87 1.78
C VAL A 68 7.23 4.10 3.05
N ARG A 69 7.86 3.04 3.58
CA ARG A 69 8.70 3.12 4.79
C ARG A 69 10.17 3.43 4.50
N SER A 70 10.57 3.48 3.23
CA SER A 70 11.98 3.63 2.87
C SER A 70 12.40 5.09 2.80
N GLU A 71 13.27 5.50 3.72
CA GLU A 71 13.92 6.82 3.75
C GLU A 71 14.72 7.14 2.48
N GLN A 72 15.03 6.15 1.66
CA GLN A 72 15.82 6.29 0.45
C GLN A 72 14.96 6.44 -0.80
N THR A 73 13.63 6.39 -0.67
CA THR A 73 12.69 6.65 -1.77
C THR A 73 12.41 8.15 -1.87
N SER A 74 12.43 8.68 -3.09
CA SER A 74 12.10 10.08 -3.32
C SER A 74 10.60 10.30 -3.23
N GLY A 75 10.17 11.54 -2.93
CA GLY A 75 8.74 11.86 -2.78
C GLY A 75 7.87 11.39 -3.94
N HIS A 76 8.29 11.51 -5.20
CA HIS A 76 7.54 10.97 -6.35
C HIS A 76 7.37 9.45 -6.35
N VAL A 77 8.35 8.70 -5.86
CA VAL A 77 8.27 7.22 -5.76
C VAL A 77 7.35 6.84 -4.61
N THR A 78 7.48 7.52 -3.47
CA THR A 78 6.61 7.33 -2.29
C THR A 78 5.16 7.68 -2.61
N GLU A 79 4.92 8.81 -3.29
CA GLU A 79 3.59 9.24 -3.73
C GLU A 79 2.96 8.19 -4.64
N ALA A 80 3.71 7.64 -5.60
CA ALA A 80 3.19 6.59 -6.48
C ALA A 80 2.82 5.30 -5.72
N ALA A 81 3.60 4.92 -4.70
CA ALA A 81 3.26 3.77 -3.86
C ALA A 81 2.00 4.01 -3.02
N LEU A 82 1.86 5.21 -2.45
CA LEU A 82 0.65 5.60 -1.72
C LEU A 82 -0.56 5.73 -2.66
N ALA A 83 -0.36 6.22 -3.89
CA ALA A 83 -1.39 6.29 -4.92
C ALA A 83 -1.91 4.90 -5.30
N ALA A 84 -1.00 3.94 -5.48
CA ALA A 84 -1.32 2.55 -5.70
C ALA A 84 -2.18 2.00 -4.55
N LEU A 85 -1.73 2.15 -3.29
CA LEU A 85 -2.47 1.69 -2.11
C LEU A 85 -3.86 2.34 -2.00
N HIS A 86 -3.95 3.65 -2.19
CA HIS A 86 -5.22 4.38 -2.17
C HIS A 86 -6.19 3.84 -3.22
N LYS A 87 -5.71 3.58 -4.44
CA LYS A 87 -6.55 3.04 -5.52
C LYS A 87 -7.01 1.61 -5.24
N LEU A 88 -6.16 0.77 -4.63
CA LEU A 88 -6.54 -0.58 -4.23
C LEU A 88 -7.64 -0.55 -3.15
N LEU A 89 -7.57 0.39 -2.22
CA LEU A 89 -8.61 0.62 -1.21
C LEU A 89 -9.91 1.14 -1.84
N GLN A 90 -9.84 2.08 -2.78
CA GLN A 90 -11.02 2.64 -3.46
C GLN A 90 -11.76 1.64 -4.36
N LEU A 91 -11.08 0.58 -4.78
CA LEU A 91 -11.65 -0.48 -5.61
C LEU A 91 -12.00 -1.73 -4.80
N ASP A 92 -11.96 -1.63 -3.47
CA ASP A 92 -12.28 -2.71 -2.53
C ASP A 92 -11.52 -4.01 -2.84
N VAL A 93 -10.28 -3.90 -3.36
CA VAL A 93 -9.48 -5.06 -3.77
C VAL A 93 -9.12 -5.92 -2.56
N LEU A 94 -9.02 -5.32 -1.38
CA LEU A 94 -8.81 -6.04 -0.11
C LEU A 94 -10.04 -6.83 0.34
N GLU A 95 -11.25 -6.51 -0.13
CA GLU A 95 -12.46 -7.27 0.20
C GLU A 95 -12.53 -8.62 -0.53
N LEU A 96 -11.59 -8.87 -1.45
CA LEU A 96 -11.40 -10.19 -2.10
C LEU A 96 -10.67 -11.20 -1.21
N ASP A 97 -9.95 -10.73 -0.19
CA ASP A 97 -9.33 -11.59 0.82
C ASP A 97 -10.38 -12.06 1.86
N ASP A 98 -10.03 -13.07 2.66
CA ASP A 98 -10.77 -13.35 3.88
C ASP A 98 -10.65 -12.19 4.89
N GLU A 99 -11.62 -12.08 5.80
CA GLU A 99 -11.73 -10.96 6.74
C GLU A 99 -10.48 -10.74 7.60
N LEU A 100 -9.80 -11.81 8.01
CA LEU A 100 -8.58 -11.71 8.82
C LEU A 100 -7.43 -11.13 8.01
N THR A 101 -7.24 -11.62 6.79
CA THR A 101 -6.20 -11.16 5.87
C THR A 101 -6.44 -9.71 5.44
N ALA A 102 -7.66 -9.36 5.05
CA ALA A 102 -8.04 -7.99 4.68
C ALA A 102 -7.76 -7.00 5.83
N ARG A 103 -8.11 -7.38 7.07
CA ARG A 103 -7.87 -6.56 8.27
C ARG A 103 -6.38 -6.41 8.58
N ALA A 104 -5.59 -7.47 8.44
CA ALA A 104 -4.14 -7.42 8.65
C ALA A 104 -3.46 -6.50 7.61
N ALA A 105 -3.89 -6.57 6.35
CA ALA A 105 -3.43 -5.68 5.30
C ALA A 105 -3.79 -4.22 5.61
N LEU A 106 -5.04 -3.93 5.98
CA LEU A 106 -5.46 -2.56 6.32
C LEU A 106 -4.69 -2.00 7.53
N SER A 107 -4.51 -2.78 8.60
CA SER A 107 -3.70 -2.39 9.75
C SER A 107 -2.26 -2.07 9.35
N SER A 108 -1.67 -2.90 8.48
CA SER A 108 -0.31 -2.69 7.97
C SER A 108 -0.20 -1.42 7.12
N ILE A 109 -1.24 -1.11 6.31
CA ILE A 109 -1.31 0.13 5.54
C ILE A 109 -1.34 1.35 6.47
N VAL A 110 -2.25 1.36 7.45
CA VAL A 110 -2.36 2.46 8.42
C VAL A 110 -1.05 2.66 9.17
N SER A 111 -0.47 1.59 9.71
CA SER A 111 0.80 1.63 10.44
C SER A 111 1.94 2.17 9.56
N SER A 112 2.01 1.77 8.29
CA SER A 112 3.05 2.25 7.39
C SER A 112 2.85 3.70 6.97
N ALA A 113 1.59 4.15 6.84
CA ALA A 113 1.27 5.54 6.54
C ALA A 113 1.62 6.46 7.71
N THR A 114 1.36 6.06 8.96
CA THR A 114 1.72 6.86 10.14
C THR A 114 3.23 6.88 10.41
N HIS A 115 3.96 5.87 9.96
CA HIS A 115 5.42 5.80 10.03
C HIS A 115 6.09 6.02 8.67
N CYS A 116 5.39 6.67 7.73
CA CYS A 116 5.89 6.92 6.39
C CYS A 116 7.19 7.72 6.45
N ARG A 117 8.17 7.33 5.64
CA ARG A 117 9.46 8.01 5.54
C ARG A 117 9.85 8.11 4.07
N PHE A 118 10.33 9.27 3.68
CA PHE A 118 10.81 9.52 2.33
C PHE A 118 11.91 10.58 2.36
N GLU A 119 12.73 10.59 1.33
CA GLU A 119 13.70 11.65 1.14
C GLU A 119 12.98 12.91 0.64
N ALA A 120 13.00 13.94 1.49
CA ALA A 120 12.51 15.26 1.13
C ALA A 120 13.29 15.80 -0.08
N SER A 121 12.56 16.30 -1.08
CA SER A 121 13.14 16.79 -2.32
C SER A 121 12.76 18.25 -2.51
N ASP A 122 11.57 18.49 -3.06
CA ASP A 122 11.01 19.81 -3.28
C ASP A 122 9.63 19.91 -2.63
N ALA A 123 9.24 21.13 -2.24
CA ALA A 123 8.01 21.36 -1.48
C ALA A 123 6.75 20.81 -2.18
N ALA A 124 6.69 20.87 -3.52
CA ALA A 124 5.53 20.38 -4.27
C ALA A 124 5.45 18.84 -4.24
N SER A 125 6.58 18.15 -4.40
CA SER A 125 6.69 16.70 -4.18
C SER A 125 6.22 16.31 -2.78
N ASP A 126 6.72 17.02 -1.77
CA ASP A 126 6.52 16.67 -0.37
C ASP A 126 5.06 16.90 0.05
N GLU A 127 4.45 18.01 -0.39
CA GLU A 127 3.01 18.26 -0.24
C GLU A 127 2.15 17.19 -0.93
N ALA A 128 2.53 16.75 -2.13
CA ALA A 128 1.80 15.69 -2.84
C ALA A 128 1.82 14.36 -2.07
N VAL A 129 2.95 14.01 -1.44
CA VAL A 129 3.06 12.83 -0.57
C VAL A 129 2.15 12.97 0.64
N LEU A 130 2.18 14.12 1.32
CA LEU A 130 1.36 14.37 2.52
C LEU A 130 -0.14 14.32 2.19
N MET A 131 -0.57 14.95 1.09
CA MET A 131 -1.95 14.87 0.61
C MET A 131 -2.37 13.44 0.30
N ARG A 132 -1.47 12.65 -0.32
CA ARG A 132 -1.76 11.25 -0.60
C ARG A 132 -1.84 10.39 0.67
N LEU A 133 -0.98 10.63 1.66
CA LEU A 133 -1.08 9.98 2.98
C LEU A 133 -2.45 10.21 3.61
N LEU A 134 -2.94 11.45 3.59
CA LEU A 134 -4.27 11.78 4.11
C LEU A 134 -5.37 11.02 3.36
N HIS A 135 -5.29 10.93 2.03
CA HIS A 135 -6.25 10.16 1.24
C HIS A 135 -6.24 8.66 1.57
N VAL A 136 -5.06 8.06 1.79
CA VAL A 136 -4.93 6.66 2.20
C VAL A 136 -5.56 6.45 3.57
N LEU A 137 -5.22 7.28 4.56
CA LEU A 137 -5.75 7.17 5.92
C LEU A 137 -7.28 7.35 5.95
N LEU A 138 -7.80 8.30 5.17
CA LEU A 138 -9.24 8.52 5.03
C LEU A 138 -9.94 7.33 4.37
N ALA A 139 -9.35 6.74 3.33
CA ALA A 139 -9.88 5.53 2.69
C ALA A 139 -9.87 4.32 3.65
N CYS A 140 -8.80 4.14 4.43
CA CYS A 140 -8.76 3.13 5.49
C CYS A 140 -9.86 3.36 6.53
N ALA A 141 -10.16 4.62 6.86
CA ALA A 141 -11.25 4.97 7.75
C ALA A 141 -12.65 4.72 7.12
N GLY A 142 -12.75 4.66 5.80
CA GLY A 142 -14.00 4.30 5.11
C GLY A 142 -14.21 2.79 4.94
N CYS A 143 -13.18 1.95 5.08
CA CYS A 143 -13.27 0.53 4.72
C CYS A 143 -14.27 -0.23 5.61
N SER A 144 -15.14 -1.02 4.98
CA SER A 144 -16.05 -1.98 5.63
C SER A 144 -15.29 -2.97 6.53
N CYS A 145 -14.08 -3.34 6.11
CA CYS A 145 -13.16 -4.23 6.82
C CYS A 145 -12.62 -3.69 8.16
N ARG A 146 -12.93 -2.44 8.52
CA ARG A 146 -12.48 -1.78 9.75
C ARG A 146 -13.25 -2.20 11.01
N ALA A 147 -14.45 -2.77 10.89
CA ALA A 147 -15.39 -2.98 12.00
C ALA A 147 -14.87 -3.82 13.19
N GLN A 148 -13.68 -4.44 13.08
CA GLN A 148 -13.08 -5.25 14.14
C GLN A 148 -11.56 -5.04 14.30
N LEU A 149 -10.97 -3.95 13.80
CA LEU A 149 -9.59 -3.62 14.20
C LEU A 149 -9.59 -3.40 15.72
N PRO A 150 -8.80 -4.16 16.50
CA PRO A 150 -8.73 -3.93 17.93
C PRO A 150 -8.12 -2.54 18.12
N ASP A 151 -8.95 -1.59 18.52
CA ASP A 151 -8.52 -0.29 18.98
C ASP A 151 -7.53 -0.53 20.13
N THR A 152 -6.23 -0.49 19.85
CA THR A 152 -5.19 -0.48 20.88
C THR A 152 -5.12 0.87 21.60
N SER A 153 -6.14 1.70 21.44
CA SER A 153 -6.41 2.85 22.29
C SER A 153 -7.92 2.97 22.53
N VAL A 154 -8.32 2.60 23.75
CA VAL A 154 -9.54 3.04 24.45
C VAL A 154 -10.84 2.27 24.14
N CYS A 155 -11.12 1.31 25.02
CA CYS A 155 -12.39 0.94 25.65
C CYS A 155 -13.74 1.38 25.04
N GLU A 156 -14.58 0.35 24.81
CA GLU A 156 -16.03 0.26 25.06
C GLU A 156 -17.07 0.95 24.14
N ARG A 157 -17.99 0.07 23.68
CA ARG A 157 -19.46 0.27 23.49
C ARG A 157 -19.87 0.95 22.17
N ARG A 158 -20.85 0.49 21.38
CA ARG A 158 -21.93 -0.54 21.45
C ARG A 158 -22.27 -0.92 19.99
N GLY A 159 -22.47 -2.19 19.68
CA GLY A 159 -23.80 -2.77 19.49
C GLY A 159 -24.79 -1.92 18.68
N CYS A 160 -24.86 -2.10 17.37
CA CYS A 160 -26.00 -1.72 16.51
C CYS A 160 -25.93 -2.47 15.15
N ALA A 161 -26.17 -3.77 15.18
CA ALA A 161 -26.42 -4.54 13.96
C ALA A 161 -27.46 -5.64 14.22
N GLN A 162 -28.67 -5.25 14.61
CA GLN A 162 -29.83 -6.08 14.35
C GLN A 162 -31.12 -5.26 14.33
N ILE A 163 -31.99 -5.65 13.40
CA ILE A 163 -33.39 -5.26 13.20
C ILE A 163 -33.60 -4.13 12.17
N ARG A 164 -33.75 -4.55 10.90
CA ARG A 164 -34.95 -4.25 10.09
C ARG A 164 -35.04 -5.18 8.87
N LYS A 165 -35.62 -6.37 9.06
CA LYS A 165 -36.47 -7.04 8.07
C LYS A 165 -37.65 -7.64 8.80
N HIS A 166 -38.85 -7.41 8.26
CA HIS A 166 -40.19 -7.79 8.73
C HIS A 166 -40.90 -6.84 9.70
N ALA A 167 -41.58 -5.84 9.14
CA ALA A 167 -43.03 -5.66 9.22
C ALA A 167 -43.46 -4.65 8.15
#